data_AF-A0A958PYX3-F1
#
_entry.id   AF-A0A958PYX3-F1
#
_cell.length_a   1.000
_cell.length_b   1.000
_cell.length_c   1.000
_cell.angle_alpha   90.00
_cell.angle_beta   90.00
_cell.angle_gamma   90.00
#
_symmetry.space_group_name_H-M   'P 1'
#
loop_
_entity.id
_entity.type
_entity.pdbx_description
1 polymer ?
#
loop_
_entity_poly.entity_id
_entity_poly.type
_entity_poly.pdbx_seq_one_letter_code
_entity_poly.pdbx_strand_id
1 'polypeptide(L)'
;MNYEFIKVDHIEYIENHETDLFVTCIFEDEQPPKGLAGKIDWRLGSMISKQMKSGIISGKSHEKILIALNPKFKAQRALLIGFGDSKKLSFSNIKKLVEEILDNVERIQTESVSLHLPIQIYKSAPDQMEELLITLCTQRFHRKPIRIHWIHTLD
;
A
#
# COMPACT_ATOMS: atom_id res chain seq x y z
N MET A 1 -2.03 14.35 -11.11
CA MET A 1 -1.94 13.27 -10.12
C MET A 1 -0.57 13.26 -9.49
N ASN A 2 -0.54 13.46 -8.18
CA ASN A 2 0.67 13.50 -7.37
C ASN A 2 0.92 12.10 -6.80
N TYR A 3 2.16 11.62 -6.79
CA TYR A 3 2.49 10.31 -6.24
C TYR A 3 3.63 10.40 -5.26
N GLU A 4 3.51 9.63 -4.19
CA GLU A 4 4.57 9.46 -3.22
C GLU A 4 4.63 8.03 -2.70
N PHE A 5 5.84 7.64 -2.32
CA PHE A 5 6.11 6.37 -1.66
C PHE A 5 6.49 6.68 -0.23
N ILE A 6 5.73 6.12 0.71
CA ILE A 6 5.94 6.40 2.11
C ILE A 6 6.02 5.09 2.88
N LYS A 7 7.14 4.91 3.58
CA LYS A 7 7.21 3.97 4.69
C LYS A 7 6.61 4.65 5.91
N VAL A 8 5.48 4.15 6.42
CA VAL A 8 4.88 4.71 7.63
C VAL A 8 4.85 3.72 8.76
N ASP A 9 5.60 4.06 9.80
CA ASP A 9 5.75 3.25 11.01
C ASP A 9 4.86 3.75 12.17
N HIS A 10 4.39 5.00 12.13
CA HIS A 10 3.55 5.59 13.19
C HIS A 10 2.12 5.92 12.74
N ILE A 11 1.12 5.63 13.58
CA ILE A 11 -0.31 5.84 13.26
C ILE A 11 -0.68 7.32 13.11
N GLU A 12 -0.12 8.19 13.94
CA GLU A 12 -0.40 9.64 13.94
C GLU A 12 -0.03 10.28 12.59
N TYR A 13 1.03 9.80 11.96
CA TYR A 13 1.39 10.23 10.61
C TYR A 13 0.29 9.82 9.62
N ILE A 14 -0.16 8.56 9.64
CA ILE A 14 -1.18 8.05 8.71
C ILE A 14 -2.50 8.82 8.87
N GLU A 15 -2.92 9.08 10.10
CA GLU A 15 -4.15 9.81 10.39
C GLU A 15 -4.15 11.23 9.84
N ASN A 16 -3.00 11.91 9.90
CA ASN A 16 -2.83 13.30 9.47
C ASN A 16 -2.27 13.45 8.05
N HIS A 17 -1.96 12.35 7.38
CA HIS A 17 -1.39 12.37 6.05
C HIS A 17 -2.48 12.65 5.01
N GLU A 18 -2.32 13.75 4.27
CA GLU A 18 -3.26 14.20 3.27
C GLU A 18 -2.96 13.55 1.93
N THR A 19 -3.80 12.59 1.54
CA THR A 19 -3.75 11.93 0.24
C THR A 19 -5.16 11.49 -0.17
N ASP A 20 -5.48 11.48 -1.45
CA ASP A 20 -6.78 10.98 -1.91
C ASP A 20 -6.84 9.46 -1.71
N LEU A 21 -5.75 8.74 -2.06
CA LEU A 21 -5.71 7.29 -1.99
C LEU A 21 -4.44 6.76 -1.31
N PHE A 22 -4.62 6.04 -0.21
CA PHE A 22 -3.62 5.08 0.25
C PHE A 22 -3.70 3.81 -0.57
N VAL A 23 -2.55 3.24 -0.92
CA VAL A 23 -2.46 1.89 -1.49
C VAL A 23 -1.60 1.03 -0.60
N THR A 24 -2.10 -0.15 -0.20
CA THR A 24 -1.35 -1.11 0.62
C THR A 24 -1.74 -2.55 0.31
N CYS A 25 -1.01 -3.49 0.90
CA CYS A 25 -1.17 -4.92 0.63
C CYS A 25 -1.75 -5.65 1.85
N ILE A 26 -2.51 -6.71 1.57
CA ILE A 26 -2.94 -7.72 2.54
C ILE A 26 -2.55 -9.11 2.03
N PHE A 27 -2.38 -10.06 2.95
CA PHE A 27 -1.94 -11.42 2.63
C PHE A 27 -2.98 -12.44 3.08
N GLU A 28 -3.04 -13.56 2.35
CA GLU A 28 -3.99 -14.66 2.61
C GLU A 28 -3.70 -15.38 3.93
N ASP A 29 -2.43 -15.43 4.33
CA ASP A 29 -1.95 -16.08 5.55
C ASP A 29 -1.75 -15.11 6.74
N GLU A 30 -2.20 -13.85 6.62
CA GLU A 30 -2.12 -12.85 7.69
C GLU A 30 -3.49 -12.48 8.26
N GLN A 31 -3.74 -12.87 9.50
CA GLN A 31 -4.92 -12.42 10.25
C GLN A 31 -4.56 -12.15 11.72
N PRO A 32 -4.67 -10.90 12.20
CA PRO A 32 -5.09 -9.67 11.49
C PRO A 32 -4.08 -9.21 10.42
N PRO A 33 -4.47 -8.32 9.48
CA PRO A 33 -3.54 -7.75 8.51
C PRO A 33 -2.45 -6.92 9.21
N LYS A 34 -1.26 -6.82 8.61
CA LYS A 34 -0.13 -6.07 9.16
C LYS A 34 0.12 -4.76 8.39
N GLY A 35 1.17 -4.04 8.77
CA GLY A 35 1.60 -2.81 8.09
C GLY A 35 0.56 -1.69 8.13
N LEU A 36 0.43 -0.94 7.03
CA LEU A 36 -0.58 0.11 6.90
C LEU A 36 -2.00 -0.47 6.99
N ALA A 37 -2.27 -1.61 6.36
CA ALA A 37 -3.59 -2.26 6.43
C ALA A 37 -3.99 -2.57 7.88
N GLY A 38 -3.08 -3.11 8.70
CA GLY A 38 -3.31 -3.36 10.12
C GLY A 38 -3.57 -2.10 10.95
N LYS A 39 -2.88 -1.00 10.63
CA LYS A 39 -3.07 0.30 11.30
C LYS A 39 -4.42 0.92 10.94
N ILE A 40 -4.80 0.86 9.67
CA ILE A 40 -6.14 1.24 9.21
C ILE A 40 -7.18 0.37 9.91
N ASP A 41 -6.99 -0.94 9.94
CA ASP A 41 -7.90 -1.89 10.57
C ASP A 41 -8.13 -1.60 12.05
N TRP A 42 -7.05 -1.39 12.81
CA TRP A 42 -7.12 -1.00 14.21
C TRP A 42 -7.94 0.27 14.39
N ARG A 43 -7.68 1.28 13.56
CA ARG A 43 -8.36 2.57 13.67
C ARG A 43 -9.85 2.51 13.29
N LEU A 44 -10.21 1.61 12.38
CA LEU A 44 -11.58 1.35 11.93
C LEU A 44 -12.31 0.29 12.79
N GLY A 45 -11.76 -0.08 13.95
CA GLY A 45 -12.43 -1.01 14.87
C GLY A 45 -12.46 -2.46 14.36
N SER A 46 -11.35 -2.90 13.80
CA SER A 46 -11.12 -4.24 13.23
C SER A 46 -12.03 -4.57 12.04
N MET A 47 -12.44 -3.56 11.27
CA MET A 47 -13.33 -3.74 10.13
C MET A 47 -12.76 -4.72 9.09
N ILE A 48 -11.51 -4.55 8.66
CA ILE A 48 -10.83 -5.42 7.68
C ILE A 48 -10.70 -6.82 8.27
N SER A 49 -10.22 -6.95 9.51
CA SER A 49 -10.09 -8.25 10.18
C SER A 49 -11.40 -9.02 10.29
N LYS A 50 -12.52 -8.32 10.58
CA LYS A 50 -13.85 -8.93 10.64
C LYS A 50 -14.30 -9.44 9.27
N GLN A 51 -14.07 -8.66 8.22
CA GLN A 51 -14.38 -9.06 6.85
C GLN A 51 -13.50 -10.22 6.36
N MET A 52 -12.24 -10.28 6.81
CA MET A 52 -11.37 -11.43 6.58
C MET A 52 -11.90 -12.68 7.28
N LYS A 53 -12.33 -12.53 8.54
CA LYS A 53 -12.88 -13.65 9.32
C LYS A 53 -14.19 -14.19 8.74
N SER A 54 -15.00 -13.35 8.11
CA SER A 54 -16.21 -13.77 7.41
C SER A 54 -15.97 -14.28 5.99
N GLY A 55 -14.72 -14.24 5.49
CA GLY A 55 -14.36 -14.68 4.14
C GLY A 55 -14.75 -13.70 3.02
N ILE A 56 -15.14 -12.46 3.36
CA ILE A 56 -15.47 -11.42 2.37
C ILE A 56 -14.19 -10.81 1.78
N ILE A 57 -13.16 -10.67 2.60
CA ILE A 57 -11.81 -10.29 2.17
C ILE A 57 -10.93 -11.53 2.35
N SER A 58 -10.16 -11.91 1.33
CA SER A 58 -9.38 -13.16 1.37
C SER A 58 -7.87 -12.95 1.41
N GLY A 59 -7.38 -11.78 1.00
CA GLY A 59 -5.95 -11.53 0.84
C GLY A 59 -5.33 -12.24 -0.37
N LYS A 60 -6.14 -12.92 -1.20
CA LYS A 60 -5.66 -13.66 -2.37
C LYS A 60 -5.05 -12.73 -3.41
N SER A 61 -4.09 -13.27 -4.16
CA SER A 61 -3.40 -12.53 -5.21
C SER A 61 -4.41 -11.89 -6.19
N HIS A 62 -4.19 -10.60 -6.49
CA HIS A 62 -5.03 -9.77 -7.37
C HIS A 62 -6.41 -9.37 -6.81
N GLU A 63 -6.73 -9.71 -5.56
CA GLU A 63 -7.92 -9.18 -4.89
C GLU A 63 -7.78 -7.66 -4.68
N LYS A 64 -8.86 -6.90 -4.91
CA LYS A 64 -8.85 -5.42 -4.82
C LYS A 64 -10.02 -4.98 -3.98
N ILE A 65 -9.74 -4.27 -2.89
CA ILE A 65 -10.76 -3.75 -1.98
C ILE A 65 -10.55 -2.27 -1.82
N LEU A 66 -11.54 -1.47 -2.19
CA LEU A 66 -11.54 -0.03 -1.95
C LEU A 66 -12.42 0.27 -0.74
N ILE A 67 -11.86 0.97 0.26
CA ILE A 67 -12.57 1.40 1.46
C ILE A 67 -12.47 2.91 1.64
N ALA A 68 -13.52 3.50 2.20
CA ALA A 68 -13.50 4.89 2.66
C ALA A 68 -12.83 4.97 4.04
N LEU A 69 -12.05 6.03 4.27
CA LEU A 69 -11.31 6.24 5.53
C LEU A 69 -11.89 7.38 6.38
N ASN A 70 -12.67 8.26 5.77
CA ASN A 70 -13.28 9.39 6.47
C ASN A 70 -14.28 8.93 7.55
N PRO A 71 -14.41 9.67 8.67
CA PRO A 71 -13.64 10.87 9.05
C PRO A 71 -12.40 10.56 9.90
N LYS A 72 -11.94 9.29 9.94
CA LYS A 72 -10.89 8.85 10.87
C LYS A 72 -9.47 9.21 10.40
N PHE A 73 -9.32 9.51 9.12
CA PHE A 73 -8.08 9.90 8.47
C PHE A 73 -8.32 11.17 7.67
N LYS A 74 -7.28 11.96 7.45
CA LYS A 74 -7.27 13.02 6.42
C LYS A 74 -7.22 12.44 5.00
N ALA A 75 -6.70 11.23 4.86
CA ALA A 75 -6.80 10.49 3.61
C ALA A 75 -8.24 10.07 3.33
N GLN A 76 -8.67 10.14 2.06
CA GLN A 76 -10.08 9.88 1.74
C GLN A 76 -10.39 8.38 1.65
N ARG A 77 -9.52 7.61 1.01
CA ARG A 77 -9.76 6.20 0.66
C ARG A 77 -8.49 5.35 0.83
N ALA A 78 -8.67 4.04 1.00
CA ALA A 78 -7.60 3.06 0.88
C ALA A 78 -7.97 1.97 -0.12
N LEU A 79 -7.02 1.66 -1.01
CA LEU A 79 -7.03 0.49 -1.87
C LEU A 79 -6.14 -0.59 -1.24
N LEU A 80 -6.77 -1.68 -0.83
CA LEU A 80 -6.10 -2.90 -0.36
C LEU A 80 -5.93 -3.85 -1.55
N ILE A 81 -4.70 -4.30 -1.78
CA ILE A 81 -4.38 -5.30 -2.79
C ILE A 81 -4.01 -6.61 -2.11
N GLY A 82 -4.70 -7.69 -2.45
CA GLY A 82 -4.34 -9.02 -2.02
C GLY A 82 -3.10 -9.52 -2.74
N PHE A 83 -2.09 -9.95 -1.96
CA PHE A 83 -0.81 -10.42 -2.47
C PHE A 83 -0.68 -11.95 -2.42
N GLY A 84 -1.66 -12.65 -1.84
CA GLY A 84 -1.62 -14.09 -1.61
C GLY A 84 -0.73 -14.45 -0.42
N ASP A 85 -0.01 -15.56 -0.55
CA ASP A 85 0.86 -16.11 0.50
C ASP A 85 2.09 -15.21 0.74
N SER A 86 2.23 -14.71 1.97
CA SER A 86 3.33 -13.85 2.41
C SER A 86 4.71 -14.48 2.23
N LYS A 87 4.79 -15.81 2.22
CA LYS A 87 6.04 -16.56 2.03
C LYS A 87 6.50 -16.59 0.58
N LYS A 88 5.64 -16.23 -0.38
CA LYS A 88 5.96 -16.15 -1.81
C LYS A 88 6.44 -14.75 -2.23
N LEU A 89 6.68 -13.88 -1.26
CA LEU A 89 7.20 -12.54 -1.49
C LEU A 89 8.59 -12.61 -2.13
N SER A 90 8.69 -12.14 -3.37
CA SER A 90 9.93 -12.05 -4.14
C SER A 90 9.97 -10.73 -4.91
N PHE A 91 11.17 -10.20 -5.19
CA PHE A 91 11.33 -8.97 -5.96
C PHE A 91 10.56 -9.00 -7.31
N SER A 92 10.56 -10.15 -7.99
CA SER A 92 9.84 -10.34 -9.26
C SER A 92 8.32 -10.23 -9.10
N ASN A 93 7.74 -10.84 -8.06
CA ASN A 93 6.31 -10.76 -7.79
C ASN A 93 5.89 -9.34 -7.37
N ILE A 94 6.76 -8.62 -6.68
CA ILE A 94 6.50 -7.24 -6.24
C ILE A 94 6.54 -6.28 -7.42
N LYS A 95 7.49 -6.45 -8.35
CA LYS A 95 7.51 -5.65 -9.56
C LYS A 95 6.17 -5.73 -10.31
N LYS A 96 5.66 -6.94 -10.51
CA LYS A 96 4.35 -7.18 -11.13
C LYS A 96 3.22 -6.53 -10.35
N LEU A 97 3.27 -6.60 -9.02
CA LEU A 97 2.28 -5.94 -8.16
C LEU A 97 2.33 -4.42 -8.31
N VAL A 98 3.51 -3.81 -8.31
CA VAL A 98 3.65 -2.36 -8.49
C VAL A 98 3.08 -1.96 -9.84
N GLU A 99 3.43 -2.67 -10.92
CA GLU A 99 2.87 -2.43 -12.25
C GLU A 99 1.33 -2.48 -12.24
N GLU A 100 0.75 -3.51 -11.62
CA GLU A 100 -0.71 -3.62 -11.45
C GLU A 100 -1.30 -2.50 -10.60
N ILE A 101 -0.63 -2.12 -9.51
CA ILE A 101 -1.06 -1.02 -8.66
C ILE A 101 -1.13 0.27 -9.47
N LEU A 102 -0.10 0.57 -10.26
CA LEU A 102 -0.06 1.76 -11.09
C LEU A 102 -1.20 1.77 -12.12
N ASP A 103 -1.52 0.61 -12.72
CA ASP A 103 -2.64 0.46 -13.63
C ASP A 103 -4.00 0.68 -12.95
N ASN A 104 -4.18 0.17 -11.72
CA ASN A 104 -5.41 0.39 -10.96
C ASN A 104 -5.56 1.86 -10.55
N VAL A 105 -4.46 2.43 -10.07
CA VAL A 105 -4.39 3.81 -9.60
C VAL A 105 -4.74 4.80 -10.73
N GLU A 106 -4.23 4.58 -11.94
CA GLU A 106 -4.58 5.37 -13.13
C GLU A 106 -6.10 5.36 -13.42
N ARG A 107 -6.77 4.22 -13.17
CA ARG A 107 -8.22 4.06 -13.41
C ARG A 107 -9.10 4.68 -12.34
N ILE A 108 -8.60 4.81 -11.09
CA ILE A 108 -9.37 5.35 -9.97
C ILE A 108 -9.50 6.88 -10.06
N GLN A 109 -8.79 7.54 -10.99
CA GLN A 109 -8.82 8.98 -11.23
C GLN A 109 -8.56 9.79 -9.95
N THR A 110 -7.47 9.45 -9.26
CA THR A 110 -7.14 10.10 -7.99
C THR A 110 -6.36 11.40 -8.19
N GLU A 111 -6.44 12.30 -7.21
CA GLU A 111 -5.64 13.53 -7.24
C GLU A 111 -4.22 13.29 -6.71
N SER A 112 -4.12 12.45 -5.67
CA SER A 112 -2.88 12.08 -5.01
C SER A 112 -2.90 10.62 -4.53
N VAL A 113 -1.75 9.96 -4.57
CA VAL A 113 -1.60 8.57 -4.12
C VAL A 113 -0.35 8.40 -3.28
N SER A 114 -0.53 7.71 -2.15
CA SER A 114 0.56 7.32 -1.27
C SER A 114 0.65 5.79 -1.25
N LEU A 115 1.74 5.24 -1.81
CA LEU A 115 1.95 3.79 -1.87
C LEU A 115 2.77 3.28 -0.68
N HIS A 116 2.28 2.20 -0.07
CA HIS A 116 2.91 1.51 1.05
C HIS A 116 3.08 0.03 0.71
N LEU A 117 4.32 -0.37 0.39
CA LEU A 117 4.65 -1.77 0.13
C LEU A 117 5.03 -2.52 1.42
N PRO A 118 4.95 -3.86 1.44
CA PRO A 118 5.42 -4.68 2.55
C PRO A 118 6.87 -4.41 2.94
N ILE A 119 7.16 -4.28 4.24
CA ILE A 119 8.48 -3.90 4.75
C ILE A 119 9.59 -4.91 4.43
N GLN A 120 9.23 -6.18 4.34
CA GLN A 120 10.15 -7.28 4.06
C GLN A 120 10.88 -7.11 2.73
N ILE A 121 10.21 -6.47 1.76
CA ILE A 121 10.75 -6.15 0.44
C ILE A 121 11.91 -5.17 0.55
N TYR A 122 11.67 -4.09 1.28
CA TYR A 122 12.62 -3.00 1.42
C TYR A 122 13.87 -3.44 2.18
N LYS A 123 13.76 -4.42 3.09
CA LYS A 123 14.93 -4.97 3.81
C LYS A 123 15.87 -5.75 2.89
N SER A 124 15.35 -6.39 1.85
CA SER A 124 16.15 -7.28 0.99
C SER A 124 16.82 -6.56 -0.17
N ALA A 125 16.21 -5.51 -0.72
CA ALA A 125 16.72 -4.80 -1.90
C ALA A 125 16.21 -3.34 -1.98
N PRO A 126 16.63 -2.43 -1.06
CA PRO A 126 16.11 -1.07 -0.99
C PRO A 126 16.40 -0.26 -2.25
N ASP A 127 17.65 -0.24 -2.72
CA ASP A 127 18.06 0.55 -3.88
C ASP A 127 17.37 0.08 -5.18
N GLN A 128 17.26 -1.24 -5.36
CA GLN A 128 16.57 -1.81 -6.52
C GLN A 128 15.07 -1.48 -6.52
N MET A 129 14.45 -1.41 -5.32
CA MET A 129 13.06 -1.03 -5.19
C MET A 129 12.87 0.45 -5.52
N GLU A 130 13.74 1.33 -5.02
CA GLU A 130 13.70 2.76 -5.37
C GLU A 130 13.83 2.97 -6.88
N GLU A 131 14.86 2.38 -7.50
CA GLU A 131 15.10 2.48 -8.93
C GLU A 131 13.91 1.97 -9.74
N LEU A 132 13.32 0.84 -9.33
CA LEU A 132 12.13 0.28 -9.95
C LEU A 132 10.95 1.25 -9.89
N LEU A 133 10.67 1.81 -8.71
CA LEU A 133 9.54 2.73 -8.51
C LEU A 133 9.71 4.02 -9.33
N ILE A 134 10.92 4.60 -9.32
CA ILE A 134 11.25 5.76 -10.15
C ILE A 134 11.06 5.43 -11.63
N THR A 135 11.57 4.28 -12.07
CA THR A 135 11.51 3.85 -13.46
C THR A 135 10.06 3.67 -13.91
N LEU A 136 9.27 2.89 -13.17
CA LEU A 136 7.88 2.60 -13.53
C LEU A 136 7.01 3.85 -13.49
N CYS A 137 7.13 4.70 -12.47
CA CYS A 137 6.37 5.96 -12.42
C CYS A 137 6.76 6.91 -13.54
N THR A 138 8.06 7.03 -13.85
CA THR A 138 8.54 7.90 -14.93
C THR A 138 8.06 7.41 -16.30
N GLN A 139 8.08 6.10 -16.54
CA GLN A 139 7.60 5.50 -17.79
C GLN A 139 6.08 5.67 -17.93
N ARG A 140 5.32 5.45 -16.85
CA ARG A 140 3.86 5.41 -16.90
C ARG A 140 3.22 6.79 -16.86
N PHE A 141 3.72 7.69 -16.02
CA PHE A 141 3.12 9.01 -15.77
C PHE A 141 3.93 10.15 -16.37
N HIS A 142 5.03 9.86 -17.05
CA HIS A 142 5.97 10.85 -17.60
C HIS A 142 6.47 11.86 -16.55
N ARG A 143 6.47 11.45 -15.27
CA ARG A 143 6.84 12.26 -14.11
C ARG A 143 7.48 11.37 -13.06
N LYS A 144 8.46 11.93 -12.34
CA LYS A 144 9.04 11.28 -11.16
C LYS A 144 8.06 11.38 -9.98
N PRO A 145 8.13 10.45 -9.02
CA PRO A 145 7.42 10.58 -7.75
C PRO A 145 7.81 11.89 -7.06
N ILE A 146 6.85 12.57 -6.47
CA ILE A 146 7.08 13.88 -5.82
C ILE A 146 7.85 13.71 -4.52
N ARG A 147 7.65 12.57 -3.86
CA ARG A 147 8.37 12.21 -2.65
C ARG A 147 8.57 10.70 -2.58
N ILE A 148 9.81 10.31 -2.29
CA ILE A 148 10.13 8.97 -1.83
C ILE A 148 10.67 9.19 -0.41
N HIS A 149 9.84 8.93 0.60
CA HIS A 149 10.23 9.15 2.00
C HIS A 149 10.63 7.82 2.62
N TRP A 150 11.94 7.62 2.70
CA TRP A 150 12.55 6.53 3.45
C TRP A 150 12.76 6.98 4.89
N ILE A 151 12.00 6.42 5.83
CA ILE A 151 12.41 6.50 7.23
C ILE A 151 13.51 5.45 7.40
N HIS A 152 14.77 5.90 7.29
CA HIS A 152 15.95 5.20 7.78
C HIS A 152 15.92 5.17 9.32
N THR A 153 14.96 4.47 9.91
CA THR A 153 15.12 3.99 11.28
C THR A 153 15.65 2.58 11.18
N LEU A 154 16.99 2.50 11.17
CA LEU A 154 17.67 1.51 11.99
C LEU A 154 17.23 1.83 13.42
N ASP A 155 16.34 1.02 13.97
CA ASP A 155 16.21 0.65 15.39
C ASP A 155 15.09 -0.40 15.51
#